data_AF-A0A7W1ZAU6-F1
#
_entry.id   AF-A0A7W1ZAU6-F1
#
_cell.length_a   1.000
_cell.length_b   1.000
_cell.length_c   1.000
_cell.angle_alpha   90.00
_cell.angle_beta   90.00
_cell.angle_gamma   90.00
#
_symmetry.space_group_name_H-M   'P 1'
#
loop_
_entity.id
_entity.type
_entity.pdbx_description
1 polymer ?
#
loop_
_entity_poly.entity_id
_entity_poly.type
_entity_poly.pdbx_seq_one_letter_code
_entity_poly.pdbx_strand_id
1 'polypeptide(L)'
;MQDTPSTPLHWVDGNVEVHKVVVGPYANNVFVIRCRRTGEAVLIDAANEHEQLLELCRRLGVRRVLETHGHWDHIQAVPALREAGYEVAVTSADAPKLADVGYDVLLDDAEVIEVGNLRLDAIHNPGHTPGSISFRLRDTPLLFTGDTLFPGGPGATHFDDGDFGTIIRSIEQRLFSFPDETVVLP
;
A
#
# COMPACT_ATOMS: atom_id res chain seq x y z
N MET A 1 33.21 -3.50 -1.78
CA MET A 1 32.01 -4.15 -2.34
C MET A 1 30.97 -4.04 -1.24
N GLN A 2 30.20 -2.96 -1.26
CA GLN A 2 29.19 -2.71 -0.22
C GLN A 2 28.07 -3.71 -0.40
N ASP A 3 27.78 -4.50 0.63
CA ASP A 3 26.60 -5.35 0.70
C ASP A 3 25.38 -4.48 0.42
N THR A 4 24.77 -4.68 -0.75
CA THR A 4 23.47 -4.10 -1.04
C THR A 4 22.49 -4.77 -0.07
N PRO A 5 21.81 -4.05 0.83
CA PRO A 5 20.83 -4.67 1.71
C PRO A 5 19.83 -5.41 0.81
N SER A 6 19.80 -6.73 0.96
CA SER A 6 18.90 -7.59 0.20
C SER A 6 17.48 -7.11 0.47
N THR A 7 16.77 -6.63 -0.55
CA THR A 7 15.34 -6.46 -0.41
C THR A 7 14.75 -7.84 -0.11
N PRO A 8 14.10 -8.03 1.05
CA PRO A 8 13.50 -9.31 1.36
C PRO A 8 12.38 -9.60 0.37
N LEU A 9 12.61 -10.56 -0.52
CA LEU A 9 11.54 -11.21 -1.26
C LEU A 9 10.61 -11.85 -0.22
N HIS A 10 9.38 -11.35 -0.15
CA HIS A 10 8.40 -11.74 0.86
C HIS A 10 7.49 -12.86 0.35
N TRP A 11 7.08 -12.77 -0.92
CA TRP A 11 6.21 -13.76 -1.56
C TRP A 11 6.56 -13.88 -3.05
N VAL A 12 6.41 -15.07 -3.63
CA VAL A 12 6.65 -15.29 -5.05
C VAL A 12 5.86 -16.49 -5.59
N ASP A 13 5.37 -16.36 -6.82
CA ASP A 13 4.87 -17.48 -7.62
C ASP A 13 5.35 -17.36 -9.08
N GLY A 14 4.71 -18.07 -10.02
CA GLY A 14 5.04 -18.01 -11.45
C GLY A 14 4.87 -16.64 -12.11
N ASN A 15 4.03 -15.76 -11.57
CA ASN A 15 3.60 -14.50 -12.19
C ASN A 15 3.99 -13.24 -11.40
N VAL A 16 4.07 -13.30 -10.07
CA VAL A 16 4.33 -12.13 -9.21
C VAL A 16 5.47 -12.37 -8.22
N GLU A 17 6.20 -11.29 -7.94
CA GLU A 17 7.11 -11.13 -6.82
C GLU A 17 6.56 -10.02 -5.92
N VAL A 18 6.45 -10.29 -4.62
CA VAL A 18 6.15 -9.27 -3.61
C VAL A 18 7.38 -9.11 -2.72
N HIS A 19 7.88 -7.89 -2.64
CA HIS A 19 9.00 -7.50 -1.82
C HIS A 19 8.49 -6.69 -0.65
N LYS A 20 9.09 -6.85 0.53
CA LYS A 20 8.69 -6.13 1.74
C LYS A 20 9.90 -5.49 2.39
N VAL A 21 9.81 -4.20 2.70
CA VAL A 21 10.75 -3.51 3.59
C VAL A 21 9.99 -2.93 4.79
N VAL A 22 10.68 -2.75 5.90
CA VAL A 22 10.14 -2.13 7.11
C VAL A 22 10.92 -0.85 7.33
N VAL A 23 10.22 0.28 7.40
CA VAL A 23 10.84 1.60 7.43
C VAL A 23 10.33 2.47 8.57
N GLY A 24 11.17 3.39 9.01
CA GLY A 24 10.82 4.41 9.98
C GLY A 24 10.64 3.89 11.41
N PRO A 25 10.41 4.81 12.36
CA PRO A 25 10.35 4.46 13.79
C PRO A 25 9.08 3.69 14.19
N TYR A 26 8.05 3.67 13.33
CA TYR A 26 6.79 2.95 13.57
C TYR A 26 6.76 1.55 12.95
N ALA A 27 7.87 1.13 12.32
CA ALA A 27 8.00 -0.16 11.66
C ALA A 27 6.94 -0.37 10.56
N ASN A 28 6.77 0.64 9.70
CA ASN A 28 5.78 0.62 8.64
C ASN A 28 6.21 -0.35 7.54
N ASN A 29 5.30 -1.25 7.18
CA ASN A 29 5.53 -2.20 6.10
C ASN A 29 5.29 -1.49 4.77
N VAL A 30 6.29 -1.55 3.90
CA VAL A 30 6.18 -1.06 2.53
C VAL A 30 6.37 -2.22 1.59
N PHE A 31 5.49 -2.34 0.59
CA PHE A 31 5.48 -3.45 -0.34
C PHE A 31 5.76 -3.01 -1.76
N VAL A 32 6.51 -3.82 -2.51
CA VAL A 32 6.56 -3.70 -3.98
C VAL A 32 5.97 -4.95 -4.59
N ILE A 33 4.93 -4.77 -5.42
CA ILE A 33 4.26 -5.84 -6.16
C ILE A 33 4.75 -5.77 -7.60
N ARG A 34 5.42 -6.82 -8.07
CA ARG A 34 6.10 -6.84 -9.36
C ARG A 34 5.63 -7.98 -10.25
N CYS A 35 5.19 -7.65 -11.45
CA CYS A 35 4.89 -8.62 -12.49
C CYS A 35 6.17 -9.24 -13.05
N ARG A 36 6.34 -10.55 -12.89
CA ARG A 36 7.53 -11.28 -13.37
C ARG A 36 7.59 -11.36 -14.89
N ARG A 37 6.44 -11.27 -15.57
CA ARG A 37 6.32 -11.39 -17.03
C ARG A 37 6.75 -10.12 -17.76
N THR A 38 6.43 -8.95 -17.20
CA THR A 38 6.69 -7.65 -17.84
C THR A 38 7.79 -6.86 -17.13
N GLY A 39 8.07 -7.18 -15.87
CA GLY A 39 8.98 -6.45 -15.00
C GLY A 39 8.41 -5.17 -14.40
N GLU A 40 7.14 -4.87 -14.65
CA GLU A 40 6.44 -3.72 -14.08
C GLU A 40 6.13 -3.92 -12.62
N ALA A 41 6.19 -2.84 -11.83
CA ALA A 41 5.87 -2.88 -10.42
C ALA A 41 5.13 -1.64 -9.91
N VAL A 42 4.53 -1.79 -8.74
CA VAL A 42 3.91 -0.73 -7.95
C VAL A 42 4.42 -0.77 -6.52
N LEU A 43 4.57 0.40 -5.89
CA LEU A 43 4.86 0.55 -4.46
C LEU A 43 3.54 0.74 -3.70
N ILE A 44 3.35 0.03 -2.60
CA ILE A 44 2.28 0.26 -1.63
C ILE A 44 2.90 0.99 -0.43
N ASP A 45 2.39 2.20 -0.18
CA ASP A 45 2.80 3.19 0.84
C ASP A 45 4.23 3.74 0.72
N ALA A 46 4.38 5.05 0.54
CA ALA A 46 5.67 5.75 0.63
C ALA A 46 5.90 6.28 2.06
N ALA A 47 6.03 5.35 3.00
CA ALA A 47 6.05 5.63 4.45
C ALA A 47 7.23 6.49 4.93
N ASN A 48 8.46 5.99 4.81
CA ASN A 48 9.66 6.65 5.34
C ASN A 48 10.91 6.23 4.56
N GLU A 49 12.11 6.64 5.01
CA GLU A 49 13.41 6.19 4.48
C GLU A 49 13.50 6.32 2.94
N HIS A 50 13.20 7.52 2.44
CA HIS A 50 13.03 7.78 1.01
C HIS A 50 14.22 7.32 0.14
N GLU A 51 15.47 7.41 0.60
CA GLU A 51 16.62 6.91 -0.15
C GLU A 51 16.52 5.41 -0.44
N GLN A 52 16.10 4.62 0.56
CA GLN A 52 15.89 3.18 0.43
C GLN A 52 14.72 2.87 -0.51
N LEU A 53 13.61 3.59 -0.38
CA LEU A 53 12.44 3.39 -1.24
C LEU A 53 12.73 3.78 -2.69
N LEU A 54 13.48 4.85 -2.93
CA LEU A 54 13.93 5.25 -4.27
C LEU A 54 14.85 4.21 -4.91
N GLU A 55 15.82 3.68 -4.16
CA GLU A 55 16.69 2.58 -4.61
C GLU A 55 15.85 1.34 -4.98
N LEU A 56 14.89 0.98 -4.13
CA LEU A 56 14.00 -0.13 -4.34
C LEU A 56 13.15 0.05 -5.60
N CYS A 57 12.55 1.22 -5.77
CA CYS A 57 11.72 1.56 -6.93
C CYS A 57 12.50 1.47 -8.24
N ARG A 58 13.73 2.02 -8.28
CA ARG A 58 14.62 1.94 -9.44
C ARG A 58 14.99 0.49 -9.77
N ARG A 59 15.37 -0.31 -8.77
CA ARG A 59 15.80 -1.69 -8.98
C ARG A 59 14.68 -2.61 -9.46
N LEU A 60 13.45 -2.41 -8.96
CA LEU A 60 12.34 -3.32 -9.22
C LEU A 60 11.42 -2.89 -10.37
N GLY A 61 11.64 -1.72 -10.97
CA GLY A 61 10.82 -1.23 -12.08
C GLY A 61 9.46 -0.71 -11.63
N VAL A 62 9.41 -0.08 -10.46
CA VAL A 62 8.21 0.60 -9.96
C VAL A 62 7.84 1.73 -10.90
N ARG A 63 6.53 1.90 -11.17
CA ARG A 63 6.02 2.99 -12.02
C ARG A 63 5.14 3.99 -11.28
N ARG A 64 4.47 3.55 -10.21
CA ARG A 64 3.59 4.39 -9.40
C ARG A 64 3.62 3.95 -7.94
N VAL A 65 3.18 4.83 -7.07
CA VAL A 65 2.92 4.60 -5.66
C VAL A 65 1.40 4.61 -5.44
N LEU A 66 0.91 3.67 -4.65
CA LEU A 66 -0.45 3.64 -4.14
C LEU A 66 -0.38 3.81 -2.62
N GLU A 67 -0.95 4.89 -2.11
CA GLU A 67 -1.13 5.06 -0.67
C GLU A 67 -2.43 4.36 -0.25
N THR A 68 -2.33 3.50 0.76
CA THR A 68 -3.49 2.87 1.41
C THR A 68 -4.30 3.88 2.21
N HIS A 69 -3.64 4.92 2.74
CA HIS A 69 -4.27 5.99 3.51
C HIS A 69 -3.31 7.17 3.70
N GLY A 70 -3.84 8.31 4.15
CA GLY A 70 -3.08 9.56 4.30
C GLY A 70 -2.53 9.83 5.69
N HIS A 71 -2.37 8.82 6.56
CA HIS A 71 -1.79 9.06 7.88
C HIS A 71 -0.30 9.42 7.74
N TRP A 72 0.17 10.30 8.62
CA TRP A 72 1.41 11.04 8.44
C TRP A 72 2.66 10.16 8.38
N ASP A 73 2.66 9.00 9.03
CA ASP A 73 3.77 8.05 9.04
C ASP A 73 3.78 7.11 7.82
N HIS A 74 2.71 7.10 7.03
CA HIS A 74 2.62 6.38 5.74
C HIS A 74 2.97 7.24 4.52
N ILE A 75 3.15 8.55 4.68
CA ILE A 75 3.35 9.47 3.55
C ILE A 75 4.66 10.29 3.58
N GLN A 76 5.60 10.02 4.49
CA GLN A 76 6.78 10.90 4.65
C GLN A 76 7.76 10.85 3.48
N ALA A 77 7.78 9.74 2.72
CA ALA A 77 8.62 9.60 1.54
C ALA A 77 7.95 10.13 0.26
N VAL A 78 6.65 10.42 0.27
CA VAL A 78 5.90 10.93 -0.90
C VAL A 78 6.60 12.09 -1.63
N PRO A 79 7.10 13.16 -0.96
CA PRO A 79 7.73 14.27 -1.66
C PRO A 79 8.93 13.84 -2.53
N ALA A 80 9.79 12.98 -1.99
CA ALA A 80 11.00 12.51 -2.66
C ALA A 80 10.67 11.56 -3.82
N LEU A 81 9.64 10.71 -3.66
CA LEU A 81 9.16 9.83 -4.73
C LEU A 81 8.57 10.65 -5.89
N ARG A 82 7.78 11.68 -5.58
CA ARG A 82 7.23 12.57 -6.60
C ARG A 82 8.31 13.40 -7.32
N GLU A 83 9.29 13.93 -6.59
CA GLU A 83 10.43 14.63 -7.18
C GLU A 83 11.24 13.73 -8.12
N ALA A 84 11.34 12.44 -7.82
CA ALA A 84 11.97 11.44 -8.68
C ALA A 84 11.11 11.01 -9.88
N GLY A 85 9.87 11.51 -10.00
CA GLY A 85 8.98 11.28 -11.13
C GLY A 85 8.02 10.10 -10.99
N TYR A 86 7.81 9.58 -9.78
CA TYR A 86 6.78 8.56 -9.53
C TYR A 86 5.43 9.22 -9.26
N GLU A 87 4.39 8.77 -9.97
CA GLU A 87 3.01 9.20 -9.70
C GLU A 87 2.52 8.60 -8.38
N VAL A 88 1.92 9.43 -7.52
CA VAL A 88 1.35 9.01 -6.24
C VAL A 88 -0.17 9.05 -6.31
N ALA A 89 -0.81 7.93 -5.99
CA ALA A 89 -2.25 7.80 -5.96
C ALA A 89 -2.78 7.66 -4.54
N VAL A 90 -3.86 8.36 -4.23
CA VAL A 90 -4.53 8.36 -2.92
C VAL A 90 -6.04 8.50 -3.12
N THR A 91 -6.86 8.07 -2.17
CA THR A 91 -8.30 8.29 -2.25
C THR A 91 -8.66 9.77 -2.08
N SER A 92 -9.79 10.18 -2.66
CA SER A 92 -10.29 11.57 -2.54
C SER A 92 -10.54 12.02 -1.10
N ALA A 93 -10.90 11.09 -0.21
CA ALA A 93 -11.16 11.37 1.19
C ALA A 93 -9.87 11.63 2.00
N ASP A 94 -8.74 11.05 1.60
CA ASP A 94 -7.43 11.30 2.24
C ASP A 94 -6.54 12.27 1.47
N ALA A 95 -6.89 12.64 0.23
CA ALA A 95 -6.18 13.65 -0.56
C ALA A 95 -5.88 14.96 0.20
N PRO A 96 -6.78 15.52 1.05
CA PRO A 96 -6.46 16.70 1.85
C PRO A 96 -5.30 16.49 2.85
N LYS A 97 -5.07 15.27 3.33
CA LYS A 97 -3.95 14.93 4.23
C LYS A 97 -2.61 14.97 3.51
N LEU A 98 -2.61 14.76 2.19
CA LEU A 98 -1.44 14.88 1.34
C LEU A 98 -1.26 16.30 0.79
N ALA A 99 -2.02 17.32 1.23
CA ALA A 99 -1.94 18.66 0.65
C ALA A 99 -0.52 19.25 0.64
N ASP A 100 0.29 18.96 1.68
CA ASP A 100 1.65 19.49 1.82
C ASP A 100 2.72 18.66 1.10
N VAL A 101 2.48 17.37 0.88
CA VAL A 101 3.42 16.44 0.19
C VAL A 101 3.05 16.20 -1.29
N GLY A 102 1.78 16.44 -1.60
CA GLY A 102 1.10 16.30 -2.88
C GLY A 102 0.81 14.86 -3.32
N TYR A 103 -0.05 14.76 -4.33
CA TYR A 103 -0.48 13.54 -5.00
C TYR A 103 -0.80 13.86 -6.47
N ASP A 104 -0.98 12.84 -7.30
CA ASP A 104 -1.15 12.99 -8.75
C ASP A 104 -2.44 12.35 -9.28
N VAL A 105 -2.89 11.25 -8.65
CA VAL A 105 -4.06 10.47 -9.08
C VAL A 105 -5.01 10.21 -7.91
N LEU A 106 -6.31 10.28 -8.16
CA LEU A 106 -7.32 9.87 -7.20
C LEU A 106 -7.69 8.41 -7.41
N LEU A 107 -7.75 7.65 -6.31
CA LEU A 107 -8.22 6.26 -6.27
C LEU A 107 -9.69 6.22 -5.85
N ASP A 108 -10.46 5.37 -6.52
CA ASP A 108 -11.87 5.11 -6.21
C ASP A 108 -12.11 3.65 -5.78
N ASP A 109 -13.22 3.39 -5.07
CA ASP A 109 -13.65 2.03 -4.73
C ASP A 109 -13.91 1.20 -5.99
N ALA A 110 -13.58 -0.10 -5.93
CA ALA A 110 -13.71 -1.06 -7.01
C ALA A 110 -12.93 -0.74 -8.29
N GLU A 111 -11.99 0.22 -8.27
CA GLU A 111 -11.03 0.42 -9.34
C GLU A 111 -10.13 -0.82 -9.50
N VAL A 112 -9.75 -1.13 -10.74
CA VAL A 112 -8.78 -2.18 -11.04
C VAL A 112 -7.49 -1.52 -11.52
N ILE A 113 -6.43 -1.64 -10.71
CA ILE A 113 -5.10 -1.16 -11.08
C ILE A 113 -4.34 -2.26 -11.81
N GLU A 114 -3.91 -1.98 -13.05
CA GLU A 114 -3.08 -2.90 -13.83
C GLU A 114 -1.59 -2.64 -13.59
N VAL A 115 -0.83 -3.71 -13.35
CA VAL A 115 0.63 -3.69 -13.18
C VAL A 115 1.21 -4.79 -14.06
N GLY A 116 1.61 -4.44 -15.28
CA GLY A 116 1.87 -5.43 -16.31
C GLY A 116 0.66 -6.33 -16.55
N ASN A 117 0.83 -7.64 -16.30
CA ASN A 117 -0.24 -8.62 -16.42
C ASN A 117 -1.01 -8.86 -15.10
N LEU A 118 -0.63 -8.17 -14.01
CA LEU A 118 -1.27 -8.29 -12.71
C LEU A 118 -2.43 -7.30 -12.59
N ARG A 119 -3.37 -7.61 -11.71
CA ARG A 119 -4.52 -6.76 -11.40
C ARG A 119 -4.72 -6.66 -9.89
N LEU A 120 -4.79 -5.44 -9.40
CA LEU A 120 -5.12 -5.14 -8.01
C LEU A 120 -6.53 -4.56 -7.96
N ASP A 121 -7.43 -5.18 -7.20
CA ASP A 121 -8.74 -4.63 -6.91
C ASP A 121 -8.63 -3.68 -5.72
N ALA A 122 -9.00 -2.42 -5.92
CA ALA A 122 -9.08 -1.41 -4.87
C ALA A 122 -10.39 -1.56 -4.08
N ILE A 123 -10.31 -1.56 -2.76
CA ILE A 123 -11.42 -1.84 -1.86
C ILE A 123 -11.46 -0.76 -0.79
N HIS A 124 -12.33 0.23 -0.96
CA HIS A 124 -12.49 1.31 0.02
C HIS A 124 -13.09 0.74 1.30
N ASN A 125 -12.41 0.98 2.41
CA ASN A 125 -12.70 0.37 3.70
C ASN A 125 -12.36 1.35 4.84
N PRO A 126 -13.11 2.46 4.94
CA PRO A 126 -12.80 3.54 5.88
C PRO A 126 -12.83 3.07 7.33
N GLY A 127 -12.16 3.81 8.20
CA GLY A 127 -12.26 3.61 9.64
C GLY A 127 -10.98 4.00 10.37
N HIS A 128 -9.81 3.61 9.87
CA HIS A 128 -8.54 4.16 10.37
C HIS A 128 -8.40 5.62 9.93
N THR A 129 -8.64 5.87 8.65
CA THR A 129 -8.92 7.18 8.05
C THR A 129 -10.21 7.12 7.21
N PRO A 130 -10.81 8.27 6.85
CA PRO A 130 -11.93 8.32 5.92
C PRO A 130 -11.58 7.78 4.52
N GLY A 131 -10.31 7.88 4.13
CA GLY A 131 -9.82 7.41 2.83
C GLY A 131 -9.10 6.07 2.83
N SER A 132 -9.12 5.30 3.92
CA SER A 132 -8.47 4.00 3.98
C SER A 132 -8.95 3.08 2.86
N ILE A 133 -8.00 2.48 2.15
CA ILE A 133 -8.22 1.57 1.03
C ILE A 133 -7.30 0.36 1.12
N SER A 134 -7.81 -0.81 0.74
CA SER A 134 -7.04 -2.03 0.61
C SER A 134 -6.91 -2.46 -0.84
N PHE A 135 -5.86 -3.22 -1.14
CA PHE A 135 -5.61 -3.77 -2.47
C PHE A 135 -5.58 -5.29 -2.43
N ARG A 136 -6.50 -5.93 -3.15
CA ARG A 136 -6.47 -7.38 -3.36
C ARG A 136 -5.72 -7.68 -4.64
N LEU A 137 -4.67 -8.49 -4.57
CA LEU A 137 -3.99 -8.97 -5.77
C LEU A 137 -4.72 -10.20 -6.34
N ARG A 138 -5.30 -10.06 -7.53
CA ARG A 138 -6.04 -11.16 -8.19
C ARG A 138 -5.14 -12.39 -8.41
N ASP A 139 -5.77 -13.56 -8.42
CA ASP A 139 -5.13 -14.87 -8.62
C ASP A 139 -4.08 -15.25 -7.56
N THR A 140 -4.07 -14.52 -6.44
CA THR A 140 -3.24 -14.81 -5.25
C THR A 140 -4.11 -14.70 -3.99
N PRO A 141 -3.67 -15.23 -2.84
CA PRO A 141 -4.35 -15.00 -1.57
C PRO A 141 -3.99 -13.64 -0.93
N LEU A 142 -3.25 -12.75 -1.59
CA LEU A 142 -2.68 -11.57 -0.95
C LEU A 142 -3.67 -10.40 -0.89
N LEU A 143 -3.81 -9.81 0.30
CA LEU A 143 -4.62 -8.62 0.56
C LEU A 143 -3.79 -7.60 1.35
N PHE A 144 -3.50 -6.46 0.74
CA PHE A 144 -2.75 -5.36 1.35
C PHE A 144 -3.73 -4.44 2.06
N THR A 145 -3.67 -4.38 3.40
CA THR A 145 -4.74 -3.80 4.21
C THR A 145 -4.44 -2.41 4.77
N GLY A 146 -3.19 -1.96 4.67
CA GLY A 146 -2.69 -0.83 5.43
C GLY A 146 -3.12 -0.95 6.89
N ASP A 147 -3.50 0.18 7.48
CA ASP A 147 -3.90 0.25 8.87
C ASP A 147 -5.36 -0.15 9.14
N THR A 148 -6.06 -0.75 8.17
CA THR A 148 -7.44 -1.18 8.40
C THR A 148 -7.51 -2.46 9.23
N LEU A 149 -6.68 -3.47 8.92
CA LEU A 149 -6.72 -4.78 9.56
C LEU A 149 -5.32 -5.33 9.78
N PHE A 150 -5.01 -5.70 11.02
CA PHE A 150 -3.75 -6.31 11.45
C PHE A 150 -3.96 -7.72 11.99
N PRO A 151 -2.88 -8.52 12.12
CA PRO A 151 -2.87 -9.69 13.00
C PRO A 151 -3.24 -9.28 14.43
N GLY A 152 -4.47 -9.59 14.84
CA GLY A 152 -4.99 -9.27 16.18
C GLY A 152 -6.10 -8.21 16.22
N GLY A 153 -6.48 -7.60 15.09
CA GLY A 153 -7.67 -6.75 15.03
C GLY A 153 -7.54 -5.49 14.17
N PRO A 154 -8.47 -4.53 14.30
CA PRO A 154 -8.45 -3.27 13.57
C PRO A 154 -7.24 -2.40 13.96
N GLY A 155 -6.80 -1.54 13.04
CA GLY A 155 -5.85 -0.48 13.39
C GLY A 155 -6.43 0.59 14.30
N ALA A 156 -5.57 1.54 14.66
CA ALA A 156 -5.93 2.61 15.58
C ALA A 156 -7.02 3.52 15.01
N THR A 157 -8.04 3.84 15.81
CA THR A 157 -9.17 4.71 15.41
C THR A 157 -9.37 5.88 16.37
N HIS A 158 -8.37 6.16 17.21
CA HIS A 158 -8.44 7.20 18.24
C HIS A 158 -7.86 8.55 17.78
N PHE A 159 -7.34 8.63 16.55
CA PHE A 159 -6.89 9.86 15.92
C PHE A 159 -8.07 10.65 15.33
N ASP A 160 -7.84 11.93 14.98
CA ASP A 160 -8.89 12.94 14.76
C ASP A 160 -10.00 12.56 13.76
N ASP A 161 -9.74 11.65 12.82
CA ASP A 161 -10.71 11.21 11.82
C ASP A 161 -10.86 9.68 11.70
N GLY A 162 -10.40 8.95 12.71
CA GLY A 162 -10.70 7.53 12.87
C GLY A 162 -12.10 7.30 13.47
N ASP A 163 -12.73 6.17 13.13
CA ASP A 163 -14.00 5.75 13.72
C ASP A 163 -14.05 4.22 13.92
N PHE A 164 -14.10 3.80 15.18
CA PHE A 164 -14.11 2.37 15.55
C PHE A 164 -15.34 1.64 15.00
N GLY A 165 -16.51 2.30 14.98
CA GLY A 165 -17.71 1.67 14.43
C GLY A 165 -17.57 1.41 12.92
N THR A 166 -16.94 2.34 12.20
CA THR A 166 -16.73 2.27 10.76
C THR A 166 -15.65 1.25 10.41
N ILE A 167 -14.51 1.21 11.12
CA ILE A 167 -13.46 0.21 10.82
C ILE A 167 -13.98 -1.21 11.00
N ILE A 168 -14.77 -1.47 12.05
CA ILE A 168 -15.37 -2.80 12.27
C ILE A 168 -16.34 -3.15 11.14
N ARG A 169 -17.23 -2.24 10.74
CA ARG A 169 -18.14 -2.47 9.60
C ARG A 169 -17.37 -2.72 8.30
N SER A 170 -16.33 -1.95 8.04
CA SER A 170 -15.47 -2.10 6.87
C SER A 170 -14.79 -3.46 6.85
N ILE A 171 -14.21 -3.90 7.97
CA ILE A 171 -13.60 -5.23 8.09
C ILE A 171 -14.64 -6.32 7.84
N GLU A 172 -15.78 -6.29 8.55
CA GLU A 172 -16.82 -7.33 8.46
C GLU A 172 -17.44 -7.43 7.06
N GLN A 173 -17.70 -6.30 6.42
CA GLN A 173 -18.45 -6.25 5.16
C GLN A 173 -17.56 -6.35 3.92
N ARG A 174 -16.31 -5.88 3.99
CA ARG A 174 -15.42 -5.77 2.83
C ARG A 174 -14.24 -6.74 2.88
N LEU A 175 -13.71 -7.07 4.07
CA LEU A 175 -12.49 -7.87 4.19
C LEU A 175 -12.77 -9.31 4.64
N PHE A 176 -13.69 -9.53 5.58
CA PHE A 176 -14.09 -10.87 6.03
C PHE A 176 -14.99 -11.61 5.04
N SER A 177 -15.35 -10.98 3.92
CA SER A 177 -15.96 -11.66 2.77
C SER A 177 -14.95 -12.49 1.96
N PHE A 178 -13.64 -12.32 2.17
CA PHE A 178 -12.62 -13.12 1.50
C PHE A 178 -12.43 -14.50 2.16
N PRO A 179 -11.93 -15.51 1.42
CA PRO A 179 -11.69 -16.85 1.95
C PRO A 179 -10.70 -16.88 3.13
N ASP A 180 -10.79 -17.92 3.97
CA ASP A 180 -9.94 -18.10 5.16
C ASP A 180 -8.45 -18.21 4.81
N GLU A 181 -8.11 -18.67 3.61
CA GLU A 181 -6.72 -18.73 3.12
C GLU A 181 -6.11 -17.37 2.73
N THR A 182 -6.88 -16.27 2.84
CA THR A 182 -6.39 -14.92 2.53
C THR A 182 -5.25 -14.53 3.46
N VAL A 183 -4.14 -14.10 2.88
CA VAL A 183 -2.97 -13.59 3.58
C VAL A 183 -3.09 -12.08 3.68
N VAL A 184 -3.33 -11.61 4.90
CA VAL A 184 -3.41 -10.19 5.25
C VAL A 184 -2.00 -9.60 5.39
N LEU A 185 -1.73 -8.55 4.64
CA LEU A 185 -0.49 -7.79 4.61
C LEU A 185 -0.79 -6.34 5.02
N PRO A 186 -0.74 -6.01 6.31
CA PRO A 186 -0.90 -4.64 6.77
C PRO A 186 0.33 -3.81 6.39
#